data_AF-A0A453KSX2-F1
#
_entry.id   AF-A0A453KSX2-F1
#
_cell.length_a   1.000
_cell.length_b   1.000
_cell.length_c   1.000
_cell.angle_alpha   90.00
_cell.angle_beta   90.00
_cell.angle_gamma   90.00
#
_symmetry.space_group_name_H-M   'P 1'
#
loop_
_entity.id
_entity.type
_entity.pdbx_description
1 polymer ?
#
loop_
_entity_poly.entity_id
_entity_poly.type
_entity_poly.pdbx_seq_one_letter_code
_entity_poly.pdbx_strand_id
1 'polypeptide(L)' 'KVVRREICAMVTKGTLTEGESLLANPDPSYILSVAESYPCSSTNSQDGHTIGVCIIDVSTSKFIIG' A
#
# COMPACT_ATOMS: atom_id res chain seq x y z
N LYS A 1 7.48 15.94 37.74
CA LYS A 1 6.83 14.72 37.22
C LYS A 1 6.62 14.90 35.72
N VAL A 2 7.25 14.09 34.88
CA VAL A 2 7.02 14.10 33.42
C VAL A 2 6.22 12.88 33.02
N VAL A 3 5.34 13.04 32.04
CA VAL A 3 4.54 11.96 31.47
C VAL A 3 5.27 11.35 30.27
N ARG A 4 5.16 10.03 30.09
CA ARG A 4 5.66 9.35 28.90
C ARG A 4 4.79 9.74 27.70
N ARG A 5 5.43 9.98 26.55
CA ARG A 5 4.78 10.21 25.26
C ARG A 5 5.36 9.26 24.22
N GLU A 6 4.54 8.79 23.31
CA GLU A 6 4.92 7.95 22.18
C GLU A 6 4.05 8.25 20.97
N ILE A 7 4.49 7.77 19.81
CA ILE A 7 3.74 7.91 18.56
C ILE A 7 2.61 6.87 18.58
N CYS A 8 1.36 7.33 18.57
CA CYS A 8 0.19 6.44 18.64
C CYS A 8 -0.33 6.01 17.26
N ALA A 9 -0.05 6.79 16.21
CA ALA A 9 -0.47 6.51 14.84
C ALA A 9 0.36 7.31 13.82
N MET A 10 0.42 6.80 12.59
CA MET A 10 0.90 7.54 11.41
C MET A 10 -0.22 7.52 10.38
N VAL A 11 -0.57 8.70 9.87
CA VAL A 11 -1.67 8.87 8.92
C VAL A 11 -1.14 9.55 7.66
N THR A 12 -1.56 9.03 6.52
CA THR A 12 -1.24 9.49 5.18
C THR A 12 -2.52 9.49 4.35
N LYS A 13 -2.53 10.15 3.19
CA LYS A 13 -3.69 10.17 2.30
C LYS A 13 -4.29 8.78 2.03
N GLY A 14 -3.44 7.76 1.85
CA GLY A 14 -3.86 6.38 1.58
C GLY A 14 -4.20 5.54 2.82
N THR A 15 -3.95 6.03 4.04
CA THR A 15 -4.21 5.28 5.30
C THR A 15 -5.37 5.85 6.11
N LEU A 16 -6.12 6.80 5.56
CA LEU A 16 -7.35 7.32 6.17
C LEU A 16 -8.41 6.21 6.25
N THR A 17 -8.92 5.97 7.46
CA THR A 17 -10.03 5.05 7.74
C THR A 17 -11.34 5.82 7.84
N GLU A 18 -12.51 5.17 7.81
CA GLU A 18 -13.84 5.80 7.67
C GLU A 18 -14.08 7.04 8.58
N GLY A 19 -13.54 7.06 9.80
CA GLY A 19 -13.65 8.21 10.71
C GLY A 19 -12.88 9.46 10.27
N GLU A 20 -11.81 9.28 9.50
CA GLU A 20 -10.92 10.33 8.97
C GLU A 20 -11.27 10.70 7.52
N SER A 21 -11.89 9.78 6.76
CA SER A 21 -12.28 9.96 5.36
C SER A 21 -13.43 10.95 5.16
N LEU A 22 -14.34 11.10 6.13
CA LEU A 22 -15.47 12.04 6.04
C LEU A 22 -15.03 13.52 5.91
N LEU A 23 -13.79 13.84 6.30
CA LEU A 23 -13.20 15.18 6.21
C LEU A 23 -12.38 15.38 4.93
N ALA A 24 -12.04 14.31 4.21
CA ALA A 24 -11.08 14.34 3.11
C ALA A 24 -11.63 13.59 1.88
N ASN A 25 -12.03 14.32 0.84
CA ASN A 25 -12.45 13.90 -0.51
C ASN A 25 -13.13 12.51 -0.68
N PRO A 26 -14.36 12.44 -1.23
CA PRO A 26 -15.12 11.19 -1.35
C PRO A 26 -14.54 10.16 -2.34
N ASP A 27 -13.45 10.48 -3.06
CA ASP A 27 -12.81 9.56 -3.98
C ASP A 27 -11.96 8.51 -3.23
N PRO A 28 -12.02 7.22 -3.61
CA PRO A 28 -11.23 6.19 -2.95
C PRO A 28 -9.72 6.46 -3.09
N SER A 29 -9.00 6.38 -1.97
CA SER A 29 -7.55 6.55 -1.94
C SER A 29 -6.87 5.20 -1.78
N TYR A 30 -6.32 4.68 -2.87
CA TYR A 30 -5.60 3.41 -2.86
C TYR A 30 -4.12 3.55 -2.48
N ILE A 31 -3.58 2.56 -1.79
CA ILE A 31 -2.14 2.33 -1.64
C ILE A 31 -1.72 1.25 -2.65
N LEU A 32 -0.68 1.51 -3.43
CA LEU A 32 -0.09 0.55 -4.36
C LEU A 32 1.30 0.12 -3.84
N SER A 33 1.48 -1.19 -3.67
CA SER A 33 2.79 -1.83 -3.51
C SER A 33 3.15 -2.53 -4.80
N VAL A 34 4.39 -2.34 -5.26
CA VAL A 34 4.93 -2.94 -6.48
C VAL A 34 6.22 -3.66 -6.11
N ALA A 35 6.35 -4.92 -6.53
CA ALA A 35 7.56 -5.71 -6.37
C ALA A 35 8.02 -6.19 -7.75
N GLU A 36 9.26 -5.90 -8.11
CA GLU A 36 9.88 -6.37 -9.33
C GLU A 36 10.81 -7.55 -9.03
N SER A 37 10.74 -8.60 -9.85
CA SER A 37 11.64 -9.74 -9.81
C SER A 37 12.36 -9.90 -11.14
N TYR A 38 13.69 -9.98 -11.06
CA TYR A 38 14.56 -10.30 -12.18
C TYR A 38 15.10 -11.73 -12.02
N PRO A 39 14.76 -12.68 -12.91
CA PRO A 39 15.32 -14.02 -12.85
C PRO A 39 16.81 -13.99 -13.22
N CYS A 40 17.68 -14.24 -12.23
CA CYS A 40 19.14 -14.13 -12.36
C CYS A 40 19.77 -15.25 -13.23
N SER A 41 19.04 -16.28 -13.66
CA SER A 41 19.60 -17.35 -14.48
C SER A 41 18.55 -18.23 -15.16
N SER A 42 18.48 -18.19 -16.49
CA SER A 42 18.38 -19.42 -17.32
C SER A 42 18.60 -19.09 -18.78
N THR A 43 19.38 -19.93 -19.42
CA THR A 43 19.92 -19.93 -20.78
C THR A 43 18.91 -19.93 -21.94
N ASN A 44 17.66 -19.51 -21.74
CA ASN A 44 16.63 -19.48 -22.80
C ASN A 44 15.78 -18.21 -22.72
N SER A 45 16.25 -17.15 -23.38
CA SER A 45 15.50 -16.14 -24.13
C SER A 45 14.00 -15.96 -23.83
N GLN A 46 13.60 -15.56 -22.63
CA GLN A 46 12.40 -14.74 -22.40
C GLN A 46 12.70 -13.72 -21.30
N ASP A 47 13.14 -12.53 -21.72
CA ASP A 47 13.27 -11.31 -20.92
C ASP A 47 11.91 -10.86 -20.38
N GLY A 48 11.46 -11.47 -19.28
CA GLY A 48 10.24 -11.07 -18.60
C GLY A 48 10.54 -10.56 -17.20
N HIS A 49 10.59 -9.24 -17.02
CA HIS A 49 10.47 -8.66 -15.68
C HIS A 49 9.13 -9.11 -15.09
N THR A 50 9.15 -9.84 -13.97
CA THR A 50 7.91 -10.21 -13.27
C THR A 50 7.58 -9.12 -12.28
N ILE A 51 6.41 -8.50 -12.44
CA ILE A 51 5.92 -7.47 -11.53
C ILE A 51 4.75 -8.04 -10.73
N GLY A 52 4.88 -8.07 -9.41
CA GLY A 52 3.78 -8.32 -8.49
C GLY A 52 3.23 -7.00 -7.96
N VAL A 53 1.92 -6.89 -7.84
CA VAL A 53 1.22 -5.71 -7.33
C VAL A 53 0.28 -6.07 -6.19
N CYS A 54 0.17 -5.17 -5.22
CA CYS A 54 -0.85 -5.21 -4.18
C CYS A 54 -1.46 -3.81 -4.05
N ILE A 55 -2.76 -3.70 -4.31
CA ILE A 55 -3.53 -2.47 -4.22
C ILE A 55 -4.50 -2.60 -3.05
N ILE A 56 -4.53 -1.60 -2.19
CA ILE A 56 -5.33 -1.61 -0.96
C ILE A 56 -6.18 -0.34 -0.90
N ASP A 57 -7.48 -0.49 -0.69
CA ASP A 57 -8.33 0.57 -0.16
C ASP A 57 -8.51 0.35 1.35
N VAL A 58 -7.83 1.18 2.14
CA VAL A 58 -7.82 1.08 3.61
C VAL A 58 -9.19 1.39 4.20
N SER A 59 -10.00 2.22 3.53
CA SER A 59 -11.33 2.59 4.02
C SER A 59 -12.31 1.42 3.98
N THR A 60 -12.22 0.57 2.96
CA THR A 60 -13.12 -0.59 2.76
C THR A 60 -12.46 -1.94 3.05
N SER A 61 -11.19 -1.95 3.48
CA SER A 61 -10.39 -3.16 3.68
C SER A 61 -10.35 -4.07 2.44
N LYS A 62 -10.39 -3.48 1.23
CA LYS A 62 -10.33 -4.23 -0.04
C LYS A 62 -8.89 -4.35 -0.52
N PHE A 63 -8.53 -5.57 -0.92
CA PHE A 63 -7.21 -5.91 -1.45
C PHE A 63 -7.35 -6.45 -2.87
N ILE A 64 -6.49 -5.98 -3.77
CA ILE A 64 -6.34 -6.50 -5.14
C ILE A 64 -4.89 -6.94 -5.27
N ILE A 65 -4.67 -8.21 -5.60
CA ILE A 65 -3.34 -8.82 -5.71
C ILE A 65 -3.21 -9.41 -7.11
N GLY A 66 -2.06 -9.19 -7.75
CA GLY A 66 -1.77 -9.69 -9.10
C GLY A 66 -0.29 -9.71 -9.43
#